data_AF-A0A9D7D3N9-F1
#
_entry.id   AF-A0A9D7D3N9-F1
#
_cell.length_a   1.000
_cell.length_b   1.000
_cell.length_c   1.000
_cell.angle_alpha   90.00
_cell.angle_beta   90.00
_cell.angle_gamma   90.00
#
_symmetry.space_group_name_H-M   'P 1'
#
loop_
_entity.id
_entity.type
_entity.pdbx_description
1 polymer ?
#
loop_
_entity_poly.entity_id
_entity_poly.type
_entity_poly.pdbx_seq_one_letter_code
_entity_poly.pdbx_strand_id
1 'polypeptide(L)'
;MNRAAIALTFGLSFALCACAAAAPTSTAEAVAAPSANASGAAPTATPSEAPAPKRGAPEPQKEPESTMASQRAPFVANCMQRARSKAYCECGWDQFQQIFKEADLKVVPGPNDPRIAALMERTKGQCASKLTDEQIQENFQEGCLAGEPKKEKYCGCAFRSLRKRLPREEFISGAPMASPAFSEAQGAMLKECGPLLSEPLIKADFMIGCGATEDPSRVRSCECLWKKFRAKLSAQALLSAKPEDLKKVPGLEACK
;
A
#
# COMPACT_ATOMS: atom_id res chain seq x y z
N MET A 1 -26.90 -9.65 19.34
CA MET A 1 -26.88 -8.42 18.52
C MET A 1 -25.47 -7.85 18.56
N ASN A 2 -24.65 -8.18 17.57
CA ASN A 2 -23.22 -7.94 17.56
C ASN A 2 -22.94 -6.47 17.19
N ARG A 3 -22.39 -5.72 18.15
CA ARG A 3 -21.90 -4.35 17.94
C ARG A 3 -20.63 -4.41 17.09
N ALA A 4 -20.78 -4.24 15.78
CA ALA A 4 -19.67 -3.87 14.91
C ALA A 4 -19.22 -2.46 15.32
N ALA A 5 -18.21 -2.39 16.20
CA ALA A 5 -17.43 -1.18 16.38
C ALA A 5 -16.68 -0.94 15.08
N ILE A 6 -17.28 -0.15 14.19
CA ILE A 6 -16.58 0.46 13.06
C ILE A 6 -15.55 1.38 13.70
N ALA A 7 -14.35 0.86 13.91
CA ALA A 7 -13.19 1.66 14.25
C ALA A 7 -12.93 2.55 13.03
N LEU A 8 -13.54 3.74 13.03
CA LEU A 8 -13.19 4.86 12.18
C LEU A 8 -11.81 5.36 12.63
N THR A 9 -10.78 4.54 12.40
CA THR A 9 -9.41 5.01 12.33
C THR A 9 -9.33 5.85 11.06
N PHE A 10 -9.76 7.12 11.17
CA PHE A 10 -9.28 8.21 10.33
C PHE A 10 -7.81 8.49 10.66
N GLY A 11 -6.98 7.45 10.71
CA GLY A 11 -5.61 7.65 10.30
C GLY A 11 -5.72 8.02 8.83
N LEU A 12 -5.02 9.07 8.41
CA LEU A 12 -4.51 9.03 7.05
C LEU A 12 -3.79 7.67 6.95
N SER A 13 -4.49 6.66 6.43
CA SER A 13 -3.88 5.52 5.79
C SER A 13 -3.22 6.09 4.54
N PHE A 14 -2.12 6.84 4.76
CA PHE A 14 -1.02 6.79 3.85
C PHE A 14 -0.77 5.30 3.71
N ALA A 15 -1.25 4.74 2.60
CA ALA A 15 -0.88 3.43 2.15
C ALA A 15 0.60 3.48 1.75
N LEU A 16 1.46 3.77 2.73
CA LEU A 16 2.85 3.39 2.73
C LEU A 16 2.81 1.89 2.91
N CYS A 17 2.74 1.26 1.74
CA CYS A 17 2.57 -0.14 1.49
C CYS A 17 3.35 -0.96 2.51
N ALA A 18 2.61 -1.61 3.41
CA ALA A 18 3.17 -2.67 4.22
C ALA A 18 3.85 -3.66 3.27
N CYS A 19 5.12 -3.97 3.51
CA CYS A 19 5.79 -5.14 2.97
C CYS A 19 5.14 -6.40 3.56
N ALA A 20 3.87 -6.63 3.26
CA ALA A 20 3.39 -7.99 3.10
C ALA A 20 4.02 -8.46 1.79
N ALA A 21 4.90 -9.45 1.87
CA ALA A 21 5.39 -10.16 0.72
C ALA A 21 4.19 -10.73 -0.04
N ALA A 22 3.69 -9.98 -1.03
CA ALA A 22 2.83 -10.53 -2.05
C ALA A 22 3.70 -11.52 -2.82
N ALA A 23 3.53 -12.80 -2.52
CA ALA A 23 4.01 -13.85 -3.41
C ALA A 23 3.45 -13.57 -4.81
N PRO A 24 4.25 -13.73 -5.88
CA PRO A 24 3.74 -13.59 -7.23
C PRO A 24 2.75 -14.72 -7.49
N THR A 25 1.44 -14.45 -7.36
CA THR A 25 0.42 -15.26 -8.02
C THR A 25 0.56 -15.03 -9.52
N SER A 26 1.35 -15.90 -10.15
CA SER A 26 1.39 -16.08 -11.59
C SER A 26 0.07 -16.73 -12.04
N THR A 27 -0.98 -15.95 -12.15
CA THR A 27 -2.15 -16.31 -12.98
C THR A 27 -1.88 -15.84 -14.39
N ALA A 28 -1.33 -16.74 -15.20
CA ALA A 28 -1.44 -16.65 -16.64
C ALA A 28 -2.89 -16.98 -17.02
N GLU A 29 -3.70 -15.95 -17.24
CA GLU A 29 -5.01 -16.10 -17.85
C GLU A 29 -5.18 -15.04 -18.95
N ALA A 30 -5.44 -15.54 -20.15
CA ALA A 30 -5.54 -14.80 -21.39
C ALA A 30 -6.89 -14.09 -21.51
N VAL A 31 -6.90 -12.80 -21.87
CA VAL A 31 -8.05 -12.13 -22.49
C VAL A 31 -7.49 -11.01 -23.40
N ALA A 32 -7.38 -11.27 -24.69
CA ALA A 32 -8.35 -10.85 -25.72
C ALA A 32 -8.49 -9.32 -25.87
N ALA A 33 -7.92 -8.80 -26.95
CA ALA A 33 -8.16 -7.46 -27.46
C ALA A 33 -9.51 -7.38 -28.20
N PRO A 34 -10.21 -6.24 -28.19
CA PRO A 34 -11.48 -6.09 -28.89
C PRO A 34 -11.31 -5.89 -30.40
N SER A 35 -12.23 -6.51 -31.13
CA SER A 35 -12.42 -6.55 -32.58
C SER A 35 -12.52 -5.19 -33.28
N ALA A 36 -11.96 -5.12 -34.48
CA ALA A 36 -12.43 -4.27 -35.56
C ALA A 36 -12.42 -5.04 -36.90
N ASN A 37 -13.55 -4.93 -37.60
CA ASN A 37 -13.94 -5.47 -38.92
C ASN A 37 -12.84 -5.70 -39.97
N ALA A 38 -12.92 -6.84 -40.69
CA ALA A 38 -12.91 -6.86 -42.16
C ALA A 38 -13.25 -8.27 -42.75
N SER A 39 -14.38 -8.32 -43.46
CA SER A 39 -14.63 -8.95 -44.77
C SER A 39 -14.04 -10.33 -45.14
N GLY A 40 -14.97 -11.29 -45.21
CA GLY A 40 -15.06 -12.48 -46.06
C GLY A 40 -13.91 -12.94 -46.97
N ALA A 41 -13.56 -14.22 -46.81
CA ALA A 41 -13.30 -15.16 -47.90
C ALA A 41 -13.45 -16.60 -47.36
N ALA A 42 -14.17 -17.46 -48.09
CA ALA A 42 -14.36 -18.87 -47.79
C ALA A 42 -13.04 -19.68 -47.93
N PRO A 43 -12.92 -20.84 -47.26
CA PRO A 43 -12.07 -21.89 -47.79
C PRO A 43 -12.80 -23.23 -47.95
N THR A 44 -12.53 -23.77 -49.13
CA THR A 44 -12.73 -25.11 -49.67
C THR A 44 -12.31 -26.21 -48.70
N ALA A 45 -13.09 -27.29 -48.69
CA ALA A 45 -12.80 -28.54 -47.99
C ALA A 45 -11.66 -29.35 -48.66
N THR A 46 -11.33 -30.48 -48.01
CA THR A 46 -10.49 -31.64 -48.40
C THR A 46 -8.98 -31.57 -48.06
N PRO A 47 -8.26 -32.71 -47.84
CA PRO A 47 -8.60 -34.02 -47.26
C PRO A 47 -7.74 -34.41 -46.03
N SER A 48 -8.23 -35.45 -45.34
CA SER A 48 -7.59 -36.29 -44.33
C SER A 48 -6.13 -36.70 -44.64
N GLU A 49 -5.22 -36.48 -43.67
CA GLU A 49 -3.88 -37.06 -43.63
C GLU A 49 -3.65 -37.84 -42.33
N ALA A 50 -2.83 -38.88 -42.44
CA ALA A 50 -2.67 -40.03 -41.55
C ALA A 50 -2.11 -39.73 -40.12
N PRO A 51 -2.17 -40.69 -39.18
CA PRO A 51 -1.84 -40.46 -37.77
C PRO A 51 -0.33 -40.24 -37.57
N ALA A 52 0.02 -39.08 -37.00
CA ALA A 52 1.37 -38.75 -36.55
C ALA A 52 1.84 -39.68 -35.41
N PRO A 53 3.15 -39.95 -35.29
CA PRO A 53 3.72 -40.86 -34.30
C PRO A 53 3.43 -40.37 -32.88
N LYS A 54 3.13 -41.32 -31.98
CA LYS A 54 2.90 -41.09 -30.55
C LYS A 54 4.03 -40.25 -29.96
N ARG A 55 3.74 -38.97 -29.72
CA ARG A 55 4.58 -38.02 -28.98
C ARG A 55 4.79 -38.62 -27.60
N GLY A 56 6.03 -39.04 -27.31
CA GLY A 56 6.41 -39.52 -25.98
C GLY A 56 5.95 -38.52 -24.92
N ALA A 57 5.34 -39.02 -23.86
CA ALA A 57 4.95 -38.21 -22.71
C ALA A 57 6.19 -37.42 -22.26
N PRO A 58 6.13 -36.07 -22.19
CA PRO A 58 7.25 -35.29 -21.70
C PRO A 58 7.60 -35.82 -20.31
N GLU A 59 8.87 -36.16 -20.11
CA GLU A 59 9.40 -36.46 -18.77
C GLU A 59 8.94 -35.34 -17.83
N PRO A 60 8.46 -35.68 -16.61
CA PRO A 60 8.07 -34.66 -15.65
C PRO A 60 9.29 -33.78 -15.39
N GLN A 61 9.27 -32.57 -15.94
CA GLN A 61 10.28 -31.56 -15.68
C GLN A 61 10.29 -31.33 -14.18
N LYS A 62 11.37 -31.79 -13.54
CA LYS A 62 11.63 -31.58 -12.13
C LYS A 62 11.66 -30.06 -11.93
N GLU A 63 10.61 -29.52 -11.30
CA GLU A 63 10.57 -28.09 -11.01
C GLU A 63 11.87 -27.73 -10.27
N PRO A 64 12.61 -26.72 -10.73
CA PRO A 64 13.86 -26.35 -10.10
C PRO A 64 13.57 -26.05 -8.63
N GLU A 65 14.28 -26.74 -7.73
CA GLU A 65 14.11 -26.52 -6.30
C GLU A 65 14.33 -25.04 -6.01
N SER A 66 13.32 -24.41 -5.38
CA SER A 66 13.39 -23.02 -4.96
C SER A 66 14.44 -22.90 -3.85
N THR A 67 15.61 -22.35 -4.20
CA THR A 67 16.69 -22.08 -3.24
C THR A 67 16.61 -20.63 -2.78
N MET A 68 17.20 -20.33 -1.61
CA MET A 68 17.31 -18.93 -1.17
C MET A 68 18.02 -18.06 -2.22
N ALA A 69 19.05 -18.58 -2.90
CA ALA A 69 19.78 -17.84 -3.91
C ALA A 69 18.91 -17.44 -5.11
N SER A 70 18.00 -18.31 -5.56
CA SER A 70 17.11 -18.01 -6.69
C SER A 70 16.06 -16.94 -6.37
N GLN A 71 15.72 -16.79 -5.08
CA GLN A 71 14.74 -15.79 -4.61
C GLN A 71 15.32 -14.38 -4.46
N ARG A 72 16.66 -14.21 -4.44
CA ARG A 72 17.30 -12.91 -4.26
C ARG A 72 16.97 -11.92 -5.38
N ALA A 73 17.15 -12.33 -6.64
CA ALA A 73 16.95 -11.46 -7.79
C ALA A 73 15.50 -10.92 -7.88
N PRO A 74 14.44 -11.74 -7.80
CA PRO A 74 13.07 -11.24 -7.80
C PRO A 74 12.76 -10.39 -6.57
N PHE A 75 13.30 -10.73 -5.38
CA PHE A 75 13.13 -9.90 -4.19
C PHE A 75 13.70 -8.49 -4.40
N VAL A 76 14.96 -8.39 -4.84
CA VAL A 76 15.61 -7.08 -5.05
C VAL A 76 14.90 -6.30 -6.16
N ALA A 77 14.48 -6.96 -7.24
CA ALA A 77 13.73 -6.32 -8.32
C ALA A 77 12.40 -5.73 -7.83
N ASN A 78 11.61 -6.50 -7.08
CA ASN A 78 10.35 -6.04 -6.50
C ASN A 78 10.54 -4.94 -5.45
N CYS A 79 11.57 -5.05 -4.62
CA CYS A 79 11.92 -4.01 -3.66
C CYS A 79 12.31 -2.70 -4.36
N MET A 80 13.06 -2.77 -5.47
CA MET A 80 13.51 -1.61 -6.23
C MET A 80 12.38 -0.80 -6.84
N GLN A 81 11.25 -1.44 -7.16
CA GLN A 81 10.05 -0.74 -7.65
C GLN A 81 9.48 0.25 -6.62
N ARG A 82 9.79 0.04 -5.33
CA ARG A 82 9.25 0.86 -4.22
C ARG A 82 10.33 1.70 -3.56
N ALA A 83 11.42 1.07 -3.11
CA ALA A 83 12.44 1.76 -2.33
C ALA A 83 13.39 2.59 -3.21
N ARG A 84 13.51 2.26 -4.51
CA ARG A 84 14.41 2.92 -5.48
C ARG A 84 15.88 2.96 -5.05
N SER A 85 16.29 2.05 -4.15
CA SER A 85 17.66 1.96 -3.63
C SER A 85 18.13 0.52 -3.60
N LYS A 86 19.10 0.19 -4.47
CA LYS A 86 19.64 -1.18 -4.56
C LYS A 86 20.31 -1.58 -3.25
N ALA A 87 21.07 -0.67 -2.65
CA ALA A 87 21.77 -0.91 -1.38
C ALA A 87 20.81 -1.19 -0.22
N TYR A 88 19.66 -0.51 -0.18
CA TYR A 88 18.61 -0.79 0.80
C TYR A 88 17.99 -2.18 0.55
N CYS A 89 17.65 -2.49 -0.69
CA CYS A 89 17.03 -3.77 -1.05
C CYS A 89 17.96 -4.96 -0.83
N GLU A 90 19.25 -4.83 -1.11
CA GLU A 90 20.24 -5.87 -0.81
C GLU A 90 20.41 -6.04 0.70
N CYS A 91 20.50 -4.95 1.46
CA CYS A 91 20.55 -5.04 2.92
C CYS A 91 19.29 -5.72 3.50
N GLY A 92 18.09 -5.39 3.00
CA GLY A 92 16.84 -6.03 3.42
C GLY A 92 16.80 -7.52 3.09
N TRP A 93 17.37 -7.91 1.95
CA TRP A 93 17.56 -9.32 1.61
C TRP A 93 18.49 -10.03 2.60
N ASP A 94 19.61 -9.40 2.96
CA ASP A 94 20.54 -9.97 3.94
C ASP A 94 19.85 -10.16 5.31
N GLN A 95 18.98 -9.21 5.73
CA GLN A 95 18.17 -9.38 6.94
C GLN A 95 17.16 -10.53 6.80
N PHE A 96 16.54 -10.69 5.63
CA PHE A 96 15.61 -11.77 5.34
C PHE A 96 16.28 -13.15 5.53
N GLN A 97 17.46 -13.37 4.97
CA GLN A 97 18.17 -14.66 5.07
C GLN A 97 18.64 -14.99 6.50
N GLN A 98 18.84 -13.97 7.33
CA GLN A 98 19.18 -14.18 8.74
C GLN A 98 17.99 -14.73 9.53
N ILE A 99 16.77 -14.30 9.22
CA ILE A 99 15.54 -14.63 9.96
C ILE A 99 14.84 -15.85 9.37
N PHE A 100 14.71 -15.91 8.05
CA PHE A 100 14.06 -16.99 7.33
C PHE A 100 15.11 -17.95 6.76
N LYS A 101 14.90 -19.24 6.99
CA LYS A 101 15.75 -20.32 6.47
C LYS A 101 15.11 -20.94 5.24
N GLU A 102 15.89 -21.74 4.51
CA GLU A 102 15.42 -22.37 3.28
C GLU A 102 14.19 -23.27 3.50
N ALA A 103 14.07 -23.90 4.67
CA ALA A 103 12.88 -24.65 5.06
C ALA A 103 11.60 -23.78 5.11
N ASP A 104 11.73 -22.49 5.39
CA ASP A 104 10.61 -21.56 5.46
C ASP A 104 10.10 -21.13 4.07
N LEU A 105 10.88 -21.33 2.99
CA LEU A 105 10.45 -20.97 1.64
C LEU A 105 9.25 -21.77 1.15
N LYS A 106 8.99 -22.93 1.76
CA LYS A 106 7.86 -23.81 1.43
C LYS A 106 6.59 -23.44 2.19
N VAL A 107 6.70 -22.58 3.20
CA VAL A 107 5.57 -22.20 4.08
C VAL A 107 5.36 -20.70 3.95
N VAL A 108 4.21 -20.31 3.42
CA VAL A 108 3.84 -18.89 3.39
C VAL A 108 3.63 -18.43 4.84
N PRO A 109 4.45 -17.50 5.37
CA PRO A 109 4.26 -17.03 6.73
C PRO A 109 2.92 -16.31 6.82
N GLY A 110 2.17 -16.60 7.89
CA GLY A 110 0.93 -15.90 8.17
C GLY A 110 1.18 -14.41 8.46
N PRO A 111 0.16 -13.54 8.33
CA PRO A 111 0.31 -12.10 8.55
C PRO A 111 0.74 -11.73 9.98
N ASN A 112 0.50 -12.62 10.95
CA ASN A 112 0.85 -12.44 12.35
C ASN A 112 2.13 -13.20 12.75
N ASP A 113 2.93 -13.67 11.79
CA ASP A 113 4.18 -14.35 12.10
C ASP A 113 5.17 -13.36 12.76
N PRO A 114 5.65 -13.64 13.98
CA PRO A 114 6.55 -12.73 14.71
C PRO A 114 7.87 -12.45 13.96
N ARG A 115 8.26 -13.35 13.05
CA ARG A 115 9.45 -13.17 12.20
C ARG A 115 9.29 -12.02 11.21
N ILE A 116 8.06 -11.72 10.76
CA ILE A 116 7.80 -10.57 9.90
C ILE A 116 8.07 -9.28 10.66
N ALA A 117 7.56 -9.16 11.89
CA ALA A 117 7.84 -8.01 12.76
C ALA A 117 9.35 -7.88 13.05
N ALA A 118 10.02 -8.99 13.36
CA ALA A 118 11.47 -8.99 13.57
C ALA A 118 12.25 -8.56 12.30
N LEU A 119 11.81 -8.98 11.11
CA LEU A 119 12.40 -8.57 9.84
C LEU A 119 12.24 -7.07 9.60
N MET A 120 11.05 -6.54 9.86
CA MET A 120 10.78 -5.10 9.70
C MET A 120 11.67 -4.27 10.64
N GLU A 121 11.74 -4.65 11.92
CA GLU A 121 12.58 -3.96 12.91
C GLU A 121 14.07 -4.02 12.55
N ARG A 122 14.59 -5.19 12.15
CA ARG A 122 15.99 -5.32 11.72
C ARG A 122 16.29 -4.54 10.45
N THR A 123 15.42 -4.61 9.46
CA THR A 123 15.60 -3.87 8.20
C THR A 123 15.56 -2.36 8.46
N LYS A 124 14.65 -1.89 9.30
CA LYS A 124 14.60 -0.49 9.74
C LYS A 124 15.92 -0.08 10.41
N GLY A 125 16.37 -0.82 11.42
CA GLY A 125 17.57 -0.45 12.18
C GLY A 125 18.88 -0.55 11.38
N GLN A 126 19.01 -1.54 10.49
CA GLN A 126 20.28 -1.84 9.81
C GLN A 126 20.36 -1.25 8.40
N CYS A 127 19.23 -1.11 7.70
CA CYS A 127 19.21 -0.73 6.30
C CYS A 127 18.80 0.72 6.06
N ALA A 128 18.23 1.42 7.05
CA ALA A 128 17.77 2.80 6.88
C ALA A 128 18.84 3.76 6.38
N SER A 129 20.08 3.59 6.84
CA SER A 129 21.23 4.39 6.42
C SER A 129 21.55 4.27 4.92
N LYS A 130 21.04 3.24 4.22
CA LYS A 130 21.23 3.00 2.78
C LYS A 130 20.25 3.79 1.90
N LEU A 131 19.30 4.50 2.49
CA LEU A 131 18.44 5.44 1.78
C LEU A 131 18.97 6.86 1.92
N THR A 132 18.99 7.61 0.82
CA THR A 132 19.27 9.04 0.85
C THR A 132 18.02 9.84 1.22
N ASP A 133 18.20 11.08 1.65
CA ASP A 133 17.06 11.95 2.00
C ASP A 133 16.16 12.23 0.79
N GLU A 134 16.74 12.31 -0.41
CA GLU A 134 16.03 12.50 -1.67
C GLU A 134 15.13 11.30 -1.97
N GLN A 135 15.64 10.08 -1.84
CA GLN A 135 14.85 8.86 -2.04
C GLN A 135 13.68 8.77 -1.06
N ILE A 136 13.91 9.15 0.20
CA ILE A 136 12.85 9.15 1.22
C ILE A 136 11.80 10.22 0.90
N GLN A 137 12.25 11.40 0.46
CA GLN A 137 11.35 12.47 0.05
C GLN A 137 10.46 12.04 -1.12
N GLU A 138 11.05 11.44 -2.16
CA GLU A 138 10.30 10.95 -3.32
C GLU A 138 9.26 9.91 -2.91
N ASN A 139 9.64 8.91 -2.11
CA ASN A 139 8.73 7.87 -1.65
C ASN A 139 7.62 8.44 -0.75
N PHE A 140 7.96 9.40 0.12
CA PHE A 140 6.97 10.10 0.95
C PHE A 140 5.99 10.90 0.09
N GLN A 141 6.49 11.64 -0.90
CA GLN A 141 5.66 12.47 -1.78
C GLN A 141 4.74 11.61 -2.65
N GLU A 142 5.23 10.49 -3.20
CA GLU A 142 4.41 9.55 -3.97
C GLU A 142 3.23 9.04 -3.14
N GLY A 143 3.50 8.56 -1.91
CA GLY A 143 2.45 8.10 -1.00
C GLY A 143 1.52 9.22 -0.52
N CYS A 144 2.04 10.44 -0.35
CA CYS A 144 1.28 11.59 0.11
C CYS A 144 0.33 12.18 -0.92
N LEU A 145 0.79 12.26 -2.16
CA LEU A 145 -0.02 12.75 -3.27
C LEU A 145 -1.17 11.78 -3.54
N ALA A 146 -0.91 10.47 -3.49
CA ALA A 146 -1.89 9.43 -3.81
C ALA A 146 -2.64 9.71 -5.12
N GLY A 147 -1.91 10.22 -6.13
CA GLY A 147 -2.47 10.60 -7.42
C GLY A 147 -3.20 11.95 -7.48
N GLU A 148 -3.18 12.77 -6.42
CA GLU A 148 -3.79 14.10 -6.38
C GLU A 148 -2.72 15.21 -6.36
N PRO A 149 -2.35 15.79 -7.52
CA PRO A 149 -1.31 16.81 -7.63
C PRO A 149 -1.59 18.07 -6.82
N LYS A 150 -2.87 18.39 -6.54
CA LYS A 150 -3.22 19.58 -5.75
C LYS A 150 -2.72 19.48 -4.30
N LYS A 151 -2.31 18.30 -3.83
CA LYS A 151 -1.68 18.10 -2.51
C LYS A 151 -0.18 18.41 -2.49
N GLU A 152 0.46 18.68 -3.62
CA GLU A 152 1.93 18.81 -3.71
C GLU A 152 2.52 19.82 -2.69
N LYS A 153 1.90 20.99 -2.56
CA LYS A 153 2.33 22.01 -1.58
C LYS A 153 2.24 21.50 -0.16
N TYR A 154 1.14 20.82 0.19
CA TYR A 154 0.96 20.20 1.48
C TYR A 154 2.00 19.10 1.73
N CYS A 155 2.16 18.18 0.78
CA CYS A 155 3.10 17.05 0.89
C CYS A 155 4.55 17.48 1.04
N GLY A 156 4.98 18.49 0.26
CA GLY A 156 6.31 19.08 0.40
C GLY A 156 6.52 19.76 1.75
N CYS A 157 5.50 20.48 2.25
CA CYS A 157 5.53 21.05 3.61
C CYS A 157 5.61 19.94 4.67
N ALA A 158 4.74 18.93 4.56
CA ALA A 158 4.62 17.84 5.51
C ALA A 158 5.93 17.06 5.67
N PHE A 159 6.57 16.70 4.56
CA PHE A 159 7.87 16.04 4.57
C PHE A 159 8.91 16.85 5.34
N ARG A 160 9.08 18.14 5.00
CA ARG A 160 10.06 19.01 5.66
C ARG A 160 9.76 19.19 7.15
N SER A 161 8.48 19.32 7.52
CA SER A 161 8.09 19.47 8.92
C SER A 161 8.34 18.19 9.73
N LEU A 162 8.03 17.02 9.17
CA LEU A 162 8.29 15.73 9.80
C LEU A 162 9.79 15.44 9.90
N ARG A 163 10.59 15.68 8.84
CA ARG A 163 12.04 15.40 8.86
C ARG A 163 12.82 16.22 9.88
N LYS A 164 12.33 17.41 10.24
CA LYS A 164 12.91 18.22 11.33
C LYS A 164 12.74 17.58 12.71
N ARG A 165 11.80 16.64 12.88
CA ARG A 165 11.39 16.07 14.17
C ARG A 165 11.63 14.58 14.28
N LEU A 166 11.64 13.89 13.14
CA LEU A 166 11.76 12.45 13.07
C LEU A 166 13.07 12.06 12.36
N PRO A 167 13.76 11.05 12.89
CA PRO A 167 14.95 10.50 12.24
C PRO A 167 14.55 9.71 10.99
N ARG A 168 15.54 9.37 10.17
CA ARG A 168 15.35 8.74 8.85
C ARG A 168 14.57 7.43 8.93
N GLU A 169 14.86 6.64 9.96
CA GLU A 169 14.32 5.32 10.22
C GLU A 169 12.78 5.34 10.34
N GLU A 170 12.21 6.43 10.86
CA GLU A 170 10.76 6.60 11.03
C GLU A 170 10.01 6.79 9.70
N PHE A 171 10.71 7.00 8.58
CA PHE A 171 10.08 7.12 7.25
C PHE A 171 10.03 5.80 6.48
N ILE A 172 10.67 4.75 7.01
CA ILE A 172 10.94 3.50 6.27
C ILE A 172 10.01 2.38 6.73
N SER A 173 9.60 2.39 7.99
CA SER A 173 8.60 1.45 8.49
C SER A 173 7.19 1.88 8.09
N GLY A 174 6.32 0.94 7.71
CA GLY A 174 4.87 1.16 7.60
C GLY A 174 4.14 1.17 8.96
N ALA A 175 4.86 0.86 10.06
CA ALA A 175 4.35 0.81 11.44
C ALA A 175 4.61 2.03 12.39
N PRO A 176 5.32 3.13 12.03
CA PRO A 176 5.74 4.17 12.96
C PRO A 176 4.62 5.15 13.32
N MET A 177 3.43 5.02 12.71
CA MET A 177 2.30 5.89 13.01
C MET A 177 1.78 5.75 14.46
N ALA A 178 2.28 4.78 15.23
CA ALA A 178 1.89 4.55 16.62
C ALA A 178 2.89 5.10 17.66
N SER A 179 4.06 5.64 17.27
CA SER A 179 4.99 6.17 18.26
C SER A 179 4.49 7.52 18.82
N PRO A 180 4.70 7.80 20.13
CA PRO A 180 4.36 9.11 20.70
C PRO A 180 5.07 10.26 19.98
N ALA A 181 6.34 10.05 19.60
CA ALA A 181 7.14 11.02 18.87
C ALA A 181 6.55 11.31 17.47
N PHE A 182 6.09 10.28 16.76
CA PHE A 182 5.41 10.46 15.48
C PHE A 182 4.10 11.24 15.65
N SER A 183 3.30 10.90 16.67
CA SER A 183 2.03 11.58 16.94
C SER A 183 2.25 13.08 17.24
N GLU A 184 3.27 13.42 18.02
CA GLU A 184 3.67 14.80 18.28
C GLU A 184 4.13 15.52 17.00
N ALA A 185 5.01 14.89 16.23
CA ALA A 185 5.52 15.42 14.96
C ALA A 185 4.39 15.64 13.95
N GLN A 186 3.42 14.72 13.88
CA GLN A 186 2.23 14.83 13.04
C GLN A 186 1.35 16.01 13.48
N GLY A 187 1.11 16.18 14.78
CA GLY A 187 0.35 17.33 15.30
C GLY A 187 1.01 18.67 14.93
N ALA A 188 2.33 18.77 15.08
CA ALA A 188 3.09 19.95 14.66
C ALA A 188 3.02 20.17 13.14
N MET A 189 3.17 19.11 12.35
CA MET A 189 3.06 19.15 10.90
C MET A 189 1.67 19.60 10.44
N LEU A 190 0.59 19.10 11.03
CA LEU A 190 -0.78 19.50 10.67
C LEU A 190 -1.08 20.96 11.03
N LYS A 191 -0.48 21.47 12.12
CA LYS A 191 -0.59 22.88 12.48
C LYS A 191 0.12 23.78 11.46
N GLU A 192 1.31 23.38 11.01
CA GLU A 192 2.14 24.13 10.05
C GLU A 192 1.61 24.03 8.61
N CYS A 193 1.31 22.82 8.16
CA CYS A 193 1.03 22.49 6.77
C CYS A 193 -0.47 22.33 6.47
N GLY A 194 -1.31 22.06 7.49
CA GLY A 194 -2.75 21.86 7.31
C GLY A 194 -3.49 22.97 6.55
N PRO A 195 -3.15 24.27 6.69
CA PRO A 195 -3.77 25.34 5.90
C PRO A 195 -3.53 25.24 4.39
N LEU A 196 -2.55 24.43 3.94
CA LEU A 196 -2.29 24.18 2.52
C LEU A 196 -3.25 23.15 1.91
N LEU A 197 -4.01 22.42 2.72
CA LEU A 197 -5.07 21.53 2.25
C LEU A 197 -6.39 22.31 2.15
N SER A 198 -6.95 22.35 0.95
CA SER A 198 -8.27 22.92 0.74
C SER A 198 -9.37 22.00 1.27
N GLU A 199 -10.48 22.58 1.72
CA GLU A 199 -11.63 21.79 2.21
C GLU A 199 -12.13 20.74 1.20
N PRO A 200 -12.19 21.01 -0.12
CA PRO A 200 -12.54 19.97 -1.10
C PRO A 200 -11.58 18.76 -1.10
N LEU A 201 -10.28 18.97 -0.91
CA LEU A 201 -9.31 17.88 -0.82
C LEU A 201 -9.50 17.07 0.47
N ILE A 202 -9.74 17.76 1.59
CA ILE A 202 -10.03 17.11 2.88
C ILE A 202 -11.33 16.29 2.77
N LYS A 203 -12.37 16.81 2.11
CA LYS A 203 -13.60 16.06 1.84
C LYS A 203 -13.30 14.83 0.97
N ALA A 204 -12.54 14.99 -0.12
CA ALA A 204 -12.22 13.89 -1.02
C ALA A 204 -11.52 12.74 -0.27
N ASP A 205 -10.51 13.05 0.55
CA ASP A 205 -9.81 12.08 1.37
C ASP A 205 -10.71 11.42 2.40
N PHE A 206 -11.58 12.21 3.03
CA PHE A 206 -12.59 11.69 3.95
C PHE A 206 -13.52 10.68 3.27
N MET A 207 -14.00 10.99 2.06
CA MET A 207 -14.92 10.11 1.32
C MET A 207 -14.24 8.80 0.94
N ILE A 208 -12.98 8.86 0.50
CA ILE A 208 -12.17 7.67 0.21
C ILE A 208 -12.00 6.81 1.48
N GLY A 209 -11.57 7.41 2.59
CA GLY A 209 -11.37 6.70 3.86
C GLY A 209 -12.66 6.13 4.47
N CYS A 210 -13.79 6.78 4.21
CA CYS A 210 -15.12 6.30 4.59
C CYS A 210 -15.62 5.15 3.70
N GLY A 211 -14.92 4.83 2.60
CA GLY A 211 -15.28 3.73 1.70
C GLY A 211 -16.40 4.09 0.72
N ALA A 212 -16.57 5.37 0.41
CA ALA A 212 -17.50 5.87 -0.60
C ALA A 212 -16.94 5.65 -2.02
N THR A 213 -16.65 4.40 -2.37
CA THR A 213 -15.99 4.07 -3.63
C THR A 213 -16.99 4.04 -4.78
N GLU A 214 -18.12 3.36 -4.66
CA GLU A 214 -19.16 3.31 -5.72
C GLU A 214 -20.59 3.05 -5.22
N ASP A 215 -20.76 2.52 -3.99
CA ASP A 215 -22.07 2.21 -3.42
C ASP A 215 -22.83 3.49 -3.02
N PRO A 216 -23.99 3.81 -3.64
CA PRO A 216 -24.76 5.02 -3.34
C PRO A 216 -25.19 5.12 -1.87
N SER A 217 -25.41 3.99 -1.19
CA SER A 217 -25.78 3.97 0.23
C SER A 217 -24.62 4.40 1.12
N ARG A 218 -23.39 3.92 0.82
CA ARG A 218 -22.17 4.35 1.50
C ARG A 218 -21.84 5.79 1.20
N VAL A 219 -21.98 6.24 -0.05
CA VAL A 219 -21.79 7.64 -0.42
C VAL A 219 -22.69 8.55 0.42
N ARG A 220 -24.00 8.26 0.51
CA ARG A 220 -24.93 9.05 1.34
C ARG A 220 -24.56 9.05 2.83
N SER A 221 -24.17 7.88 3.34
CA SER A 221 -23.73 7.71 4.73
C SER A 221 -22.49 8.57 5.03
N CYS A 222 -21.47 8.49 4.16
CA CYS A 222 -20.26 9.29 4.26
C CYS A 222 -20.53 10.79 4.11
N GLU A 223 -21.41 11.20 3.19
CA GLU A 223 -21.81 12.61 3.07
C GLU A 223 -22.53 13.11 4.33
N CYS A 224 -23.38 12.29 4.93
CA CYS A 224 -24.04 12.60 6.20
C CYS A 224 -23.00 12.79 7.30
N LEU A 225 -22.05 11.85 7.45
CA LEU A 225 -20.97 11.93 8.43
C LEU A 225 -20.12 13.20 8.22
N TRP A 226 -19.69 13.47 6.99
CA TRP A 226 -18.95 14.68 6.63
C TRP A 226 -19.67 15.96 7.05
N LYS A 227 -20.97 16.07 6.74
CA LYS A 227 -21.78 17.24 7.12
C LYS A 227 -21.85 17.41 8.64
N LYS A 228 -22.04 16.32 9.39
CA LYS A 228 -22.09 16.35 10.86
C LYS A 228 -20.74 16.76 11.45
N PHE A 229 -19.65 16.22 10.92
CA PHE A 229 -18.29 16.56 11.31
C PHE A 229 -17.98 18.04 11.04
N ARG A 230 -18.26 18.55 9.83
CA ARG A 230 -18.00 19.94 9.47
C ARG A 230 -18.86 20.96 10.22
N ALA A 231 -20.04 20.56 10.67
CA ALA A 231 -20.88 21.41 11.52
C ALA A 231 -20.30 21.61 12.95
N LYS A 232 -19.34 20.78 13.38
CA LYS A 232 -18.74 20.83 14.72
C LYS A 232 -17.24 21.13 14.72
N LEU A 233 -16.54 20.75 13.67
CA LEU A 233 -15.10 20.84 13.56
C LEU A 233 -14.74 21.59 12.27
N SER A 234 -13.74 22.47 12.34
CA SER A 234 -13.14 23.06 11.14
C SER A 234 -12.52 21.96 10.26
N ALA A 235 -12.34 22.22 8.96
CA ALA A 235 -11.69 21.25 8.07
C ALA A 235 -10.29 20.88 8.58
N GLN A 236 -9.55 21.85 9.12
CA GLN A 236 -8.25 21.60 9.74
C GLN A 236 -8.36 20.80 11.06
N ALA A 237 -9.36 21.09 11.91
CA ALA A 237 -9.57 20.34 13.14
C ALA A 237 -9.93 18.87 12.86
N LEU A 238 -10.55 18.57 11.71
CA LEU A 238 -10.81 17.18 11.31
C LEU A 238 -9.53 16.39 11.01
N LEU A 239 -8.51 17.04 10.46
CA LEU A 239 -7.23 16.39 10.15
C LEU A 239 -6.48 15.95 11.41
N SER A 240 -6.67 16.65 12.52
CA SER A 240 -6.02 16.36 13.80
C SER A 240 -6.97 15.78 14.86
N ALA A 241 -8.22 15.48 14.48
CA ALA A 241 -9.22 14.97 15.43
C ALA A 241 -8.86 13.56 15.87
N LYS A 242 -8.84 13.32 17.18
CA LYS A 242 -8.68 11.98 17.71
C LYS A 242 -10.02 11.22 17.63
N PRO A 243 -10.03 9.88 17.62
CA PRO A 243 -11.28 9.11 17.64
C PRO A 243 -12.24 9.53 18.76
N GLU A 244 -11.73 9.98 19.90
CA GLU A 244 -12.52 10.49 21.03
C GLU A 244 -13.25 11.80 20.70
N ASP A 245 -12.66 12.66 19.88
CA ASP A 245 -13.27 13.92 19.47
C ASP A 245 -14.38 13.68 18.45
N LEU A 246 -14.20 12.70 17.56
CA LEU A 246 -15.22 12.29 16.61
C LEU A 246 -16.46 11.72 17.31
N LYS A 247 -16.29 10.93 18.39
CA LYS A 247 -17.40 10.38 19.19
C LYS A 247 -18.27 11.45 19.86
N LYS A 248 -17.76 12.66 20.07
CA LYS A 248 -18.50 13.78 20.68
C LYS A 248 -19.44 14.49 19.68
N VAL A 249 -19.36 14.16 18.39
CA VAL A 249 -20.22 14.77 17.37
C VAL A 249 -21.63 14.16 17.46
N PRO A 250 -22.67 14.96 17.76
CA PRO A 250 -24.01 14.43 17.96
C PRO A 250 -24.64 13.96 16.65
N GLY A 251 -25.33 12.82 16.71
CA GLY A 251 -26.13 12.30 15.60
C GLY A 251 -25.35 11.59 14.50
N LEU A 252 -24.11 11.15 14.75
CA LEU A 252 -23.37 10.28 13.81
C LEU A 252 -24.09 8.95 13.57
N GLU A 253 -24.77 8.42 14.58
CA GLU A 253 -25.55 7.17 14.50
C GLU A 253 -26.70 7.24 13.48
N ALA A 254 -27.19 8.45 13.17
CA ALA A 254 -28.25 8.66 12.17
C ALA A 254 -27.73 8.62 10.72
N CYS A 255 -26.42 8.48 10.51
CA CYS A 255 -25.80 8.39 9.19
C CYS A 255 -25.52 6.93 8.76
N LYS A 256 -26.01 5.94 9.50
CA LYS A 256 -25.84 4.50 9.23
C LYS A 256 -26.97 3.94 8.38
#